data_AF-A0A2R4FIX8-F1
#
_entry.id   AF-A0A2R4FIX8-F1
#
_cell.length_a   1.000
_cell.length_b   1.000
_cell.length_c   1.000
_cell.angle_alpha   90.00
_cell.angle_beta   90.00
_cell.angle_gamma   90.00
#
_symmetry.space_group_name_H-M   'P 1'
#
loop_
_entity.id
_entity.type
_entity.pdbx_description
1 polymer ?
#
loop_
_entity_poly.entity_id
_entity_poly.type
_entity_poly.pdbx_seq_one_letter_code
_entity_poly.pdbx_strand_id
1 'polypeptide(L)'
;MRSGRGQPRCGRVQLRALLASGGLLTAEQVEEQVATRLARQEILTRPDPPMFTAVLDERVLHQPVGGAEVMRDQLRHIVKLCAEQPRVRIQVVPTSVGARS
;
A
#
# COMPACT_ATOMS: atom_id res chain seq x y z
N MET A 1 25.60 9.55 -15.32
CA MET A 1 25.70 9.58 -13.85
C MET A 1 24.43 10.19 -13.26
N ARG A 2 23.54 9.36 -12.71
CA ARG A 2 22.66 9.66 -11.56
C ARG A 2 22.09 8.30 -11.10
N SER A 3 22.92 7.66 -10.28
CA SER A 3 22.59 6.50 -9.47
C SER A 3 21.52 6.88 -8.45
N GLY A 4 20.58 5.97 -8.15
CA GLY A 4 19.61 6.18 -7.07
C GLY A 4 18.29 5.42 -7.22
N ARG A 5 18.33 4.12 -7.53
CA ARG A 5 17.17 3.22 -7.34
C ARG A 5 16.95 3.03 -5.83
N GLY A 6 16.31 4.01 -5.19
CA GLY A 6 15.86 3.95 -3.81
C GLY A 6 14.42 3.47 -3.76
N GLN A 7 14.21 2.15 -3.82
CA GLN A 7 12.92 1.57 -3.48
C GLN A 7 12.58 1.96 -2.03
N PRO A 8 11.43 2.60 -1.75
CA PRO A 8 11.13 3.09 -0.41
C PRO A 8 10.92 1.91 0.53
N ARG A 9 11.71 1.86 1.61
CA ARG A 9 11.67 0.83 2.67
C ARG A 9 10.29 0.66 3.34
N CYS A 10 9.34 1.57 3.08
CA CYS A 10 8.03 1.66 3.70
C CYS A 10 7.04 0.55 3.28
N GLY A 11 7.11 0.03 2.05
CA GLY A 11 6.13 -0.97 1.55
C GLY A 11 6.17 -2.33 2.25
N ARG A 12 7.33 -2.71 2.82
CA ARG A 12 7.53 -4.02 3.48
C ARG A 12 6.97 -4.07 4.90
N VAL A 13 6.98 -2.95 5.62
CA VAL A 13 6.70 -2.92 7.06
C VAL A 13 5.19 -3.11 7.32
N GLN A 14 4.33 -2.59 6.44
CA GLN A 14 2.88 -2.61 6.61
C GLN A 14 2.26 -4.00 6.49
N LEU A 15 2.56 -4.70 5.40
CA LEU A 15 1.99 -6.02 5.15
C LEU A 15 2.49 -7.01 6.21
N ARG A 16 3.74 -6.87 6.65
CA ARG A 16 4.27 -7.63 7.79
C ARG A 16 3.51 -7.36 9.07
N ALA A 17 3.29 -6.08 9.43
CA ALA A 17 2.54 -5.73 10.63
C ALA A 17 1.10 -6.26 10.59
N LEU A 18 0.41 -6.15 9.46
CA LEU A 18 -0.94 -6.68 9.27
C LEU A 18 -1.00 -8.21 9.33
N LEU A 19 -0.14 -8.90 8.57
CA LEU A 19 -0.12 -10.37 8.54
C LEU A 19 0.33 -10.98 9.88
N ALA A 20 1.26 -10.32 10.59
CA ALA A 20 1.68 -10.75 11.91
C ALA A 20 0.64 -10.45 13.00
N SER A 21 -0.16 -9.37 12.85
CA SER A 21 -1.17 -8.99 13.85
C SER A 21 -2.29 -10.02 14.03
N GLY A 22 -2.50 -10.91 13.05
CA GLY A 22 -3.47 -12.00 13.14
C GLY A 22 -2.96 -13.26 13.85
N GLY A 23 -1.65 -13.39 14.12
CA GLY A 23 -1.06 -14.59 14.76
C GLY A 23 -1.15 -15.90 13.98
N LEU A 24 -1.77 -15.90 12.80
CA LEU A 24 -2.04 -17.10 11.98
C LEU A 24 -0.89 -17.51 11.05
N LEU A 25 0.17 -16.69 10.97
CA LEU A 25 1.25 -16.87 10.01
C LEU A 25 2.60 -16.85 10.71
N THR A 26 3.47 -17.78 10.33
CA THR A 26 4.88 -17.77 10.76
C THR A 26 5.62 -16.59 10.14
N ALA A 27 6.76 -16.20 10.73
CA ALA A 27 7.58 -15.12 10.18
C ALA A 27 7.99 -15.36 8.72
N GLU A 28 8.26 -16.62 8.35
CA GLU A 28 8.59 -17.02 6.99
C GLU A 28 7.40 -16.86 6.03
N GLN A 29 6.21 -17.31 6.42
CA GLN A 29 4.98 -17.13 5.64
C GLN A 29 4.64 -15.64 5.45
N VAL A 30 4.92 -14.80 6.45
CA VAL A 30 4.74 -13.35 6.34
C VAL A 30 5.70 -12.76 5.31
N GLU A 31 6.98 -13.15 5.32
CA GLU A 31 7.95 -12.69 4.32
C GLU A 31 7.59 -13.14 2.90
N GLU A 32 7.11 -14.37 2.72
CA GLU A 32 6.65 -14.88 1.43
C GLU A 32 5.47 -14.06 0.87
N GLN A 33 4.48 -13.75 1.72
CA GLN A 33 3.36 -12.91 1.32
C GLN A 33 3.81 -11.47 1.00
N VAL A 34 4.75 -10.92 1.77
CA VAL A 34 5.36 -9.61 1.49
C VAL A 34 6.05 -9.62 0.12
N ALA A 35 6.86 -10.64 -0.16
CA ALA A 35 7.54 -10.79 -1.44
C ALA A 35 6.54 -10.89 -2.61
N THR A 36 5.49 -11.70 -2.45
CA THR A 36 4.42 -11.84 -3.45
C THR A 36 3.73 -10.52 -3.73
N ARG A 37 3.45 -9.73 -2.69
CA ARG A 37 2.78 -8.44 -2.85
C ARG A 37 3.67 -7.39 -3.51
N LEU A 38 4.96 -7.37 -3.18
CA LEU A 38 5.93 -6.48 -3.84
C LEU A 38 6.09 -6.82 -5.32
N ALA A 39 6.22 -8.10 -5.68
CA ALA A 39 6.31 -8.53 -7.07
C ALA A 39 5.10 -8.06 -7.91
N ARG A 40 3.90 -8.05 -7.32
CA ARG A 40 2.70 -7.51 -7.98
C ARG A 40 2.71 -5.98 -8.12
N GLN A 41 3.32 -5.24 -7.19
CA GLN A 41 3.42 -3.79 -7.29
C GLN A 41 4.28 -3.37 -8.49
N GLU A 42 5.30 -4.15 -8.85
CA GLU A 42 6.17 -3.85 -10.00
C GLU A 42 5.38 -3.80 -11.32
N ILE A 43 4.25 -4.53 -11.41
CA ILE A 43 3.35 -4.51 -12.57
C ILE A 43 2.79 -3.10 -12.83
N LEU A 44 2.57 -2.29 -11.78
CA LEU A 44 2.05 -0.93 -11.90
C LEU A 44 3.09 0.05 -12.47
N THR A 45 4.38 -0.30 -12.41
CA THR A 45 5.49 0.56 -12.85
C THR A 45 6.12 0.13 -14.18
N ARG A 46 5.61 -0.92 -14.82
CA ARG A 46 6.13 -1.40 -16.12
C ARG A 46 5.79 -0.41 -17.26
N PRO A 47 6.47 -0.48 -18.43
CA PRO A 47 6.26 0.47 -19.53
C PRO A 47 4.81 0.55 -20.05
N ASP A 48 4.06 -0.54 -19.97
CA ASP A 48 2.62 -0.58 -20.28
C ASP A 48 1.81 -1.09 -19.07
N PRO A 49 1.57 -0.24 -18.05
CA PRO A 49 0.93 -0.70 -16.82
C PRO A 49 -0.58 -0.86 -16.99
N PRO A 50 -1.21 -1.82 -16.30
CA PRO A 50 -2.67 -1.98 -16.35
C PRO A 50 -3.38 -0.76 -15.75
N MET A 51 -4.64 -0.57 -16.11
CA MET A 51 -5.51 0.35 -15.38
C MET A 51 -5.77 -0.23 -13.99
N PHE A 52 -5.35 0.50 -12.95
CA PHE A 52 -5.54 0.09 -11.57
C PHE A 52 -6.50 1.05 -10.88
N THR A 53 -7.59 0.53 -10.35
CA THR A 53 -8.53 1.29 -9.51
C THR A 53 -8.72 0.58 -8.19
N ALA A 54 -8.48 1.29 -7.09
CA ALA A 54 -8.79 0.83 -5.74
C ALA A 54 -9.86 1.72 -5.12
N VAL A 55 -10.80 1.10 -4.42
CA VAL A 55 -11.80 1.79 -3.59
C VAL A 55 -11.46 1.49 -2.14
N LEU A 56 -11.24 2.52 -1.34
CA LEU A 56 -10.84 2.43 0.06
C LEU A 56 -11.92 3.06 0.93
N ASP A 57 -12.24 2.42 2.06
CA ASP A 57 -13.02 3.07 3.11
C ASP A 57 -12.13 4.08 3.85
N GLU A 58 -12.60 5.30 4.08
CA GLU A 58 -11.84 6.34 4.78
C GLU A 58 -11.25 5.87 6.12
N ARG A 59 -11.94 4.99 6.84
CA ARG A 59 -11.48 4.45 8.14
C ARG A 59 -10.12 3.77 8.04
N VAL A 60 -9.80 3.15 6.90
CA VAL A 60 -8.49 2.47 6.72
C VAL A 60 -7.33 3.46 6.64
N LEU A 61 -7.59 4.72 6.28
CA LEU A 61 -6.58 5.78 6.25
C LEU A 61 -6.29 6.32 7.66
N HIS A 62 -7.22 6.13 8.60
CA HIS A 62 -7.08 6.55 9.98
C HIS A 62 -6.59 5.45 10.92
N GLN A 63 -6.59 4.19 10.49
CA GLN A 63 -6.18 3.07 11.34
C GLN A 63 -4.65 2.97 11.40
N PRO A 64 -4.02 3.24 12.57
CA PRO A 64 -2.57 3.24 12.66
C PRO A 64 -2.02 1.83 12.57
N VAL A 65 -1.18 1.60 11.57
CA VAL A 65 -0.41 0.35 11.39
C VAL A 65 1.05 0.72 11.27
N GLY A 66 1.91 0.08 12.08
CA GLY A 66 3.34 0.38 12.10
C GLY A 66 3.71 1.75 12.70
N GLY A 67 2.76 2.49 13.28
CA GLY A 67 2.97 3.77 13.95
C GLY A 67 2.69 5.01 13.07
N ALA A 68 2.70 6.19 13.69
CA ALA A 68 2.29 7.45 13.04
C ALA A 68 3.22 7.89 11.89
N GLU A 69 4.53 7.63 12.02
CA GLU A 69 5.51 7.94 10.97
C GLU A 69 5.27 7.08 9.71
N VAL A 70 5.05 5.78 9.90
CA VAL A 70 4.75 4.85 8.80
C VAL A 70 3.46 5.24 8.08
N MET A 71 2.40 5.56 8.82
CA MET A 71 1.14 6.01 8.22
C MET A 71 1.30 7.30 7.42
N ARG A 72 2.06 8.28 7.95
CA ARG A 72 2.33 9.54 7.25
C ARG A 72 3.05 9.29 5.92
N ASP A 73 4.06 8.42 5.94
CA ASP A 73 4.84 8.07 4.76
C ASP A 73 3.98 7.36 3.70
N GLN A 74 3.07 6.49 4.12
CA GLN A 74 2.14 5.79 3.24
C GLN A 74 1.14 6.72 2.56
N LEU A 75 0.54 7.64 3.31
CA LEU A 75 -0.39 8.60 2.75
C LEU A 75 0.30 9.50 1.72
N ARG A 76 1.53 9.97 2.01
CA ARG A 76 2.32 10.71 1.02
C ARG A 76 2.63 9.87 -0.22
N HIS A 77 2.94 8.58 -0.03
CA HIS A 77 3.19 7.69 -1.16
C HIS A 77 1.96 7.49 -2.04
N ILE A 78 0.78 7.31 -1.45
CA ILE A 78 -0.51 7.22 -2.16
C ILE A 78 -0.75 8.47 -3.00
N VAL A 79 -0.61 9.65 -2.41
CA VAL A 79 -0.78 10.94 -3.12
C VAL A 79 0.21 11.06 -4.28
N LYS A 80 1.49 10.75 -4.04
CA LYS A 80 2.53 10.76 -5.06
C LYS A 80 2.21 9.82 -6.22
N LEU A 81 1.76 8.60 -5.90
CA LEU A 81 1.43 7.58 -6.90
C LEU A 81 0.28 8.04 -7.81
N CYS A 82 -0.79 8.58 -7.24
CA CYS A 82 -1.91 9.12 -8.02
C CYS A 82 -1.53 10.34 -8.86
N ALA A 83 -0.57 11.16 -8.39
CA ALA A 83 -0.09 12.32 -9.15
C ALA A 83 0.83 11.94 -10.32
N GLU A 84 1.70 10.94 -10.13
CA GLU A 84 2.72 10.56 -11.12
C GLU A 84 2.26 9.46 -12.09
N GLN A 85 1.26 8.64 -11.72
CA GLN A 85 0.78 7.53 -12.53
C GLN A 85 -0.68 7.70 -12.95
N PRO A 86 -0.95 8.18 -14.19
CA PRO A 86 -2.31 8.45 -14.65
C PRO A 86 -3.20 7.21 -14.78
N ARG A 87 -2.61 6.01 -14.79
CA ARG A 87 -3.33 4.73 -14.83
C ARG A 87 -3.66 4.18 -13.43
N VAL A 88 -3.31 4.89 -12.36
CA VAL A 88 -3.62 4.53 -10.97
C VAL A 88 -4.67 5.49 -10.43
N ARG A 89 -5.81 4.95 -10.03
CA ARG A 89 -6.89 5.70 -9.37
C ARG A 89 -7.19 5.11 -8.01
N ILE A 90 -7.29 5.98 -7.00
CA ILE A 90 -7.69 5.61 -5.65
C ILE A 90 -8.90 6.45 -5.30
N GLN A 91 -10.01 5.80 -5.00
CA GLN A 91 -11.25 6.43 -4.58
C GLN A 91 -11.45 6.15 -3.10
N VAL A 92 -11.72 7.20 -2.33
CA VAL A 92 -11.97 7.09 -0.90
C VAL A 92 -13.47 7.27 -0.68
N VAL A 93 -14.09 6.27 -0.07
CA VAL A 93 -15.49 6.33 0.35
C VAL A 93 -15.52 6.97 1.74
N PRO A 94 -16.16 8.14 1.91
CA PRO A 94 -16.23 8.81 3.20
C PRO A 94 -16.97 7.93 4.21
N THR A 95 -16.53 7.98 5.46
CA THR A 95 -17.14 7.25 6.58
C THR A 95 -18.61 7.65 6.75
N SER A 96 -18.95 8.90 6.45
CA SER A 96 -20.30 9.45 6.51
C SER A 96 -21.27 8.84 5.49
N VAL A 97 -20.76 8.18 4.45
CA VAL A 97 -21.56 7.54 3.38
C VAL A 97 -21.73 6.03 3.65
N GLY A 98 -21.20 5.53 4.78
CA GLY A 98 -21.18 4.10 5.10
C GLY A 98 -22.56 3.44 5.07
N ALA A 99 -22.81 2.63 4.03
CA ALA A 99 -23.78 1.57 4.08
C ALA A 99 -23.35 0.59 5.18
N ARG A 100 -24.13 0.56 6.25
CA ARG A 100 -24.17 -0.58 7.17
C ARG A 100 -24.60 -1.80 6.36
N SER A 101 -23.71 -2.77 6.17
CA SER A 101 -24.05 -4.15 5.83
C SER A 101 -23.38 -5.07 6.83
#